data_AF-A0A955X9H0-F1
#
_entry.id   AF-A0A955X9H0-F1
#
_cell.length_a   1.000
_cell.length_b   1.000
_cell.length_c   1.000
_cell.angle_alpha   90.00
_cell.angle_beta   90.00
_cell.angle_gamma   90.00
#
_symmetry.space_group_name_H-M   'P 1'
#
loop_
_entity.id
_entity.type
_entity.pdbx_description
1 polymer ?
#
loop_
_entity_poly.entity_id
_entity_poly.type
_entity_poly.pdbx_seq_one_letter_code
_entity_poly.pdbx_strand_id
1 'polypeptide(L)'
;MESVVRRRQIVGAVLELLAEAQIEAVTTRSIARRLEISQPALFRHFRSRDAILAAVLAQVRADLGAVAEGALQAPGGPLAGLGYLVEGLFAYVEANPGVPRLLFGSVVGPRDEVQVGLRAMLALQVGLVSALVKEGQAAGVLAAGEPEALAAAVGMIQGYILQWEVADRAYPLPARAASLLALWLDGARARAGGAAPVPAPHAAPPAVLRGLVPLDVRPILAAGRDPLEDILAALATVASPGALELTVPFLPRPLLALLARRGLDSQVRVSGGLHLVVAPVAAAIVDLSDLEAPEPMQRVLEAAEALEPGAFTLARVPRVPHPLLSELLSRNFSCEVLESPDGTALVRVGRPA
;
A
#
# COMPACT_ATOMS: atom_id res chain seq x y z
N MET A 1 20.56 7.18 -36.53
CA MET A 1 19.22 6.67 -36.89
C MET A 1 19.10 5.17 -36.57
N GLU A 2 20.02 4.32 -37.04
CA GLU A 2 20.01 2.87 -36.81
C GLU A 2 19.98 2.46 -35.32
N SER A 3 20.76 3.12 -34.45
CA SER A 3 20.79 2.81 -33.01
C SER A 3 19.45 3.11 -32.30
N VAL A 4 18.71 4.15 -32.70
CA VAL A 4 17.41 4.51 -32.11
C VAL A 4 16.33 3.51 -32.52
N VAL A 5 16.33 3.10 -33.80
CA VAL A 5 15.43 2.06 -34.31
C VAL A 5 15.69 0.74 -33.57
N ARG A 6 16.97 0.36 -33.41
CA ARG A 6 17.34 -0.86 -32.71
C ARG A 6 16.95 -0.84 -31.23
N ARG A 7 17.13 0.29 -30.53
CA ARG A 7 16.70 0.43 -29.14
C ARG A 7 15.18 0.24 -28.98
N ARG A 8 14.37 0.76 -29.90
CA ARG A 8 12.92 0.53 -29.90
C ARG A 8 12.56 -0.93 -30.16
N GLN A 9 13.24 -1.61 -31.08
CA GLN A 9 13.04 -3.05 -31.32
C GLN A 9 13.37 -3.88 -30.06
N ILE A 10 14.43 -3.52 -29.34
CA ILE A 10 14.79 -4.19 -28.08
C ILE A 10 13.70 -3.99 -27.02
N VAL A 11 13.17 -2.77 -26.88
CA VAL A 11 12.06 -2.49 -25.96
C VAL A 11 10.81 -3.31 -26.32
N GLY A 12 10.44 -3.36 -27.60
CA GLY A 12 9.30 -4.16 -28.07
C GLY A 12 9.47 -5.64 -27.77
N ALA A 13 10.63 -6.22 -28.09
CA ALA A 13 10.91 -7.62 -27.81
C ALA A 13 10.85 -7.97 -26.31
N VAL A 14 11.20 -7.02 -25.44
CA VAL A 14 11.07 -7.20 -23.98
C VAL A 14 9.62 -7.22 -23.55
N LEU A 15 8.77 -6.33 -24.08
CA LEU A 15 7.33 -6.36 -23.81
C LEU A 15 6.68 -7.66 -24.29
N GLU A 16 7.10 -8.18 -25.44
CA GLU A 16 6.63 -9.48 -25.93
C GLU A 16 7.07 -10.63 -25.03
N LEU A 17 8.33 -10.64 -24.57
CA LEU A 17 8.81 -11.64 -23.61
C LEU A 17 8.05 -11.57 -22.28
N LEU A 18 7.74 -10.36 -21.81
CA LEU A 18 6.93 -10.13 -20.62
C LEU A 18 5.46 -10.52 -20.82
N ALA A 19 4.98 -10.71 -22.04
CA ALA A 19 3.64 -11.21 -22.29
C ALA A 19 3.54 -12.73 -22.05
N GLU A 20 4.68 -13.43 -22.12
CA GLU A 20 4.81 -14.89 -22.10
C GLU A 20 5.42 -15.43 -20.79
N ALA A 21 6.22 -14.61 -20.10
CA ALA A 21 6.98 -15.04 -18.93
C ALA A 21 7.07 -13.97 -17.84
N GLN A 22 7.36 -14.42 -16.62
CA GLN A 22 7.60 -13.54 -15.48
C GLN A 22 8.86 -12.67 -15.69
N ILE A 23 8.91 -11.51 -15.03
CA ILE A 23 9.98 -10.52 -15.22
C ILE A 23 11.37 -11.09 -14.93
N GLU A 24 11.48 -12.03 -14.00
CA GLU A 24 12.72 -12.72 -13.62
C GLU A 24 13.28 -13.57 -14.78
N ALA A 25 12.41 -14.12 -15.62
CA ALA A 25 12.81 -14.93 -16.78
C ALA A 25 13.37 -14.07 -17.93
N VAL A 26 13.10 -12.75 -17.91
CA VAL A 26 13.57 -11.80 -18.93
C VAL A 26 15.03 -11.45 -18.67
N THR A 27 15.93 -12.29 -19.18
CA THR A 27 17.38 -12.13 -19.09
C THR A 27 17.96 -11.52 -20.37
N THR A 28 19.15 -10.90 -20.30
CA THR A 28 19.86 -10.39 -21.51
C THR A 28 20.08 -11.47 -22.57
N ARG A 29 20.28 -12.73 -22.14
CA ARG A 29 20.36 -13.89 -23.04
C ARG A 29 19.03 -14.19 -23.73
N SER A 30 17.91 -14.16 -22.99
CA SER A 30 16.58 -14.38 -23.56
C SER A 30 16.19 -13.28 -24.57
N ILE A 31 16.54 -12.02 -24.28
CA ILE A 31 16.29 -10.87 -25.16
C ILE A 31 17.11 -11.00 -26.44
N ALA A 32 18.42 -11.28 -26.33
CA ALA A 32 19.29 -11.46 -27.48
C ALA A 32 18.81 -12.60 -28.39
N ARG A 33 18.36 -13.72 -27.78
CA ARG A 33 17.78 -14.85 -28.51
C ARG A 33 16.50 -14.48 -29.25
N ARG A 34 15.56 -13.77 -28.60
CA ARG A 34 14.30 -13.32 -29.21
C ARG A 34 14.53 -12.44 -30.44
N LEU A 35 15.58 -11.62 -30.39
CA LEU A 35 15.97 -10.70 -31.47
C LEU A 35 16.91 -11.32 -32.51
N GLU A 36 17.30 -12.58 -32.33
CA GLU A 36 18.30 -13.27 -33.17
C GLU A 36 19.64 -12.53 -33.30
N ILE A 37 20.06 -11.87 -32.22
CA ILE A 37 21.36 -11.18 -32.14
C ILE A 37 22.26 -11.79 -31.08
N SER A 38 23.56 -11.49 -31.16
CA SER A 38 24.49 -11.87 -30.11
C SER A 38 24.28 -11.00 -28.85
N GLN A 39 24.52 -11.59 -27.68
CA GLN A 39 24.47 -10.84 -26.41
C GLN A 39 25.44 -9.64 -26.38
N PRO A 40 26.67 -9.72 -26.94
CA PRO A 40 27.54 -8.55 -27.11
C PRO A 40 26.94 -7.46 -28.01
N ALA A 41 26.17 -7.81 -29.04
CA ALA A 41 25.47 -6.82 -29.88
C ALA A 41 24.36 -6.09 -29.11
N LEU A 42 23.62 -6.79 -28.23
CA LEU A 42 22.65 -6.18 -27.33
C LEU A 42 23.33 -5.14 -26.40
N PHE A 43 24.51 -5.47 -25.86
CA PHE A 43 25.26 -4.58 -24.97
C PHE A 43 25.76 -3.29 -25.63
N ARG A 44 25.87 -3.24 -26.96
CA ARG A 44 26.16 -2.00 -27.70
C ARG A 44 25.04 -0.96 -27.57
N HIS A 45 23.81 -1.42 -27.34
CA HIS A 45 22.64 -0.54 -27.22
C HIS A 45 22.27 -0.28 -25.76
N PHE A 46 22.38 -1.26 -24.87
CA PHE A 46 22.07 -1.12 -23.45
C PHE A 46 23.13 -1.77 -22.57
N ARG A 47 23.61 -1.04 -21.56
CA ARG A 47 24.72 -1.50 -20.71
C ARG A 47 24.35 -2.63 -19.74
N SER A 48 23.07 -2.78 -19.40
CA SER A 48 22.59 -3.76 -18.43
C SER A 48 21.13 -4.15 -18.72
N ARG A 49 20.66 -5.23 -18.09
CA ARG A 49 19.24 -5.60 -18.05
C ARG A 49 18.39 -4.46 -17.50
N ASP A 50 18.83 -3.84 -16.41
CA ASP A 50 18.06 -2.78 -15.74
C ASP A 50 17.95 -1.54 -16.62
N ALA A 51 19.00 -1.21 -17.39
CA ALA A 51 18.93 -0.14 -18.39
C ALA A 51 17.93 -0.43 -19.53
N ILE A 52 17.73 -1.71 -19.87
CA ILE A 52 16.69 -2.12 -20.82
C ILE A 52 15.31 -1.95 -20.18
N LEU A 53 15.10 -2.47 -18.97
CA LEU A 53 13.82 -2.39 -18.25
C LEU A 53 13.42 -0.94 -17.95
N ALA A 54 14.36 -0.08 -17.57
CA ALA A 54 14.13 1.35 -17.40
C ALA A 54 13.68 2.02 -18.70
N ALA A 55 14.23 1.62 -19.85
CA ALA A 55 13.80 2.12 -21.15
C ALA A 55 12.43 1.60 -21.56
N VAL A 56 12.08 0.36 -21.21
CA VAL A 56 10.73 -0.18 -21.37
C VAL A 56 9.74 0.61 -20.54
N LEU A 57 10.03 0.84 -19.25
CA LEU A 57 9.18 1.64 -18.37
C LEU A 57 9.03 3.09 -18.88
N ALA A 58 10.10 3.68 -19.41
CA ALA A 58 10.05 5.02 -20.00
C ALA A 58 9.14 5.07 -21.23
N GLN A 59 9.15 4.04 -22.09
CA GLN A 59 8.24 3.92 -23.24
C GLN A 59 6.79 3.78 -22.76
N VAL A 60 6.52 2.87 -21.81
CA VAL A 60 5.18 2.67 -21.23
C VAL A 60 4.63 3.96 -20.65
N ARG A 61 5.45 4.71 -19.90
CA ARG A 61 5.06 6.02 -19.36
C ARG A 61 4.76 7.05 -20.45
N ALA A 62 5.54 7.07 -21.54
CA ALA A 62 5.29 7.99 -22.64
C ALA A 62 3.95 7.68 -23.35
N ASP A 63 3.69 6.39 -23.60
CA ASP A 63 2.45 5.96 -24.24
C ASP A 63 1.22 6.26 -23.37
N LEU A 64 1.29 5.93 -22.07
CA LEU A 64 0.23 6.26 -21.11
C LEU A 64 0.08 7.77 -20.87
N GLY A 65 1.17 8.52 -21.01
CA GLY A 65 1.15 9.99 -21.01
C GLY A 65 0.33 10.55 -22.17
N ALA A 66 0.47 10.00 -23.37
CA ALA A 66 -0.34 10.39 -24.51
C ALA A 66 -1.84 10.06 -24.32
N VAL A 67 -2.16 8.94 -23.66
CA VAL A 67 -3.54 8.61 -23.27
C VAL A 67 -4.08 9.65 -22.28
N ALA A 68 -3.29 10.03 -21.28
CA ALA A 68 -3.65 11.05 -20.30
C ALA A 68 -3.89 12.43 -20.93
N GLU A 69 -3.02 12.85 -21.86
CA GLU A 69 -3.18 14.10 -22.61
C GLU A 69 -4.48 14.09 -23.43
N GLY A 70 -4.77 12.98 -24.12
CA GLY A 70 -6.03 12.83 -24.85
C GLY A 70 -7.26 12.88 -23.94
N ALA A 71 -7.19 12.33 -22.73
CA ALA A 71 -8.27 12.38 -21.75
C ALA A 71 -8.57 13.82 -21.30
N LEU A 72 -7.53 14.62 -21.05
CA LEU A 72 -7.68 16.05 -20.69
C LEU A 72 -8.25 16.90 -21.83
N GLN A 73 -8.03 16.48 -23.09
CA GLN A 73 -8.50 17.18 -24.28
C GLN A 73 -9.82 16.62 -24.83
N ALA A 74 -10.42 15.63 -24.16
CA ALA A 74 -11.59 14.94 -24.67
C ALA A 74 -12.79 15.90 -24.86
N PRO A 75 -13.39 15.94 -26.05
CA PRO A 75 -14.61 16.72 -26.27
C PRO A 75 -15.75 16.13 -25.44
N GLY A 76 -16.54 16.99 -24.78
CA GLY A 76 -17.63 16.55 -23.89
C GLY A 76 -17.30 16.65 -22.40
N GLY A 77 -16.14 17.20 -22.05
CA GLY A 77 -15.80 17.58 -20.68
C GLY A 77 -15.30 16.42 -19.81
N PRO A 78 -15.29 16.56 -18.47
CA PRO A 78 -14.54 15.68 -17.57
C PRO A 78 -15.00 14.23 -17.60
N LEU A 79 -16.31 13.97 -17.82
CA LEU A 79 -16.82 12.60 -17.91
C LEU A 79 -16.39 11.90 -19.20
N ALA A 80 -16.35 12.63 -20.32
CA ALA A 80 -15.81 12.11 -21.57
C ALA A 80 -14.31 11.83 -21.44
N GLY A 81 -13.58 12.70 -20.72
CA GLY A 81 -12.17 12.49 -20.39
C GLY A 81 -11.92 11.22 -19.56
N LEU A 82 -12.76 10.97 -18.55
CA LEU A 82 -12.67 9.74 -17.75
C LEU A 82 -12.96 8.49 -18.59
N GLY A 83 -13.93 8.54 -19.49
CA GLY A 83 -14.19 7.45 -20.45
C GLY A 83 -13.01 7.20 -21.38
N TYR A 84 -12.47 8.26 -21.98
CA TYR A 84 -11.30 8.18 -22.85
C TYR A 84 -10.09 7.56 -22.13
N LEU A 85 -9.87 7.96 -20.87
CA LEU A 85 -8.77 7.43 -20.05
C LEU A 85 -8.89 5.91 -19.84
N VAL A 86 -10.08 5.43 -19.45
CA VAL A 86 -10.32 4.00 -19.18
C VAL A 86 -10.20 3.18 -20.47
N GLU A 87 -10.85 3.64 -21.55
CA GLU A 87 -10.81 2.96 -22.85
C GLU A 87 -9.40 2.92 -23.42
N GLY A 88 -8.69 4.06 -23.41
CA GLY A 88 -7.33 4.16 -23.92
C GLY A 88 -6.34 3.31 -23.12
N LEU A 89 -6.49 3.27 -21.78
CA LEU A 89 -5.66 2.42 -20.94
C LEU A 89 -5.90 0.93 -21.20
N PHE A 90 -7.16 0.51 -21.32
CA PHE A 90 -7.50 -0.89 -21.63
C PHE A 90 -7.03 -1.29 -23.03
N ALA A 91 -7.20 -0.43 -24.03
CA ALA A 91 -6.70 -0.67 -25.38
C ALA A 91 -5.17 -0.77 -25.40
N TYR A 92 -4.48 0.09 -24.65
CA TYR A 92 -3.03 0.03 -24.53
C TYR A 92 -2.54 -1.27 -23.87
N VAL A 93 -3.16 -1.67 -22.77
CA VAL A 93 -2.81 -2.90 -22.04
C VAL A 93 -3.09 -4.14 -22.88
N GLU A 94 -4.22 -4.18 -23.58
CA GLU A 94 -4.55 -5.28 -24.49
C GLU A 94 -3.55 -5.39 -25.65
N ALA A 95 -3.14 -4.26 -26.23
CA ALA A 95 -2.12 -4.23 -27.26
C ALA A 95 -0.71 -4.56 -26.75
N ASN A 96 -0.47 -4.38 -25.44
CA ASN A 96 0.83 -4.60 -24.80
C ASN A 96 0.69 -5.52 -23.57
N PRO A 97 0.39 -6.82 -23.78
CA PRO A 97 0.10 -7.77 -22.71
C PRO A 97 1.26 -8.03 -21.72
N GLY A 98 2.48 -7.59 -22.04
CA GLY A 98 3.61 -7.63 -21.11
C GLY A 98 3.60 -6.53 -20.04
N VAL A 99 2.80 -5.47 -20.24
CA VAL A 99 2.72 -4.33 -19.32
C VAL A 99 2.23 -4.76 -17.93
N PRO A 100 1.15 -5.55 -17.76
CA PRO A 100 0.73 -6.00 -16.43
C PRO A 100 1.83 -6.73 -15.65
N ARG A 101 2.63 -7.60 -16.30
CA ARG A 101 3.74 -8.30 -15.63
C ARG A 101 4.89 -7.37 -15.28
N LEU A 102 5.16 -6.35 -16.10
CA LEU A 102 6.11 -5.29 -15.75
C LEU A 102 5.61 -4.49 -14.53
N LEU A 103 4.34 -4.08 -14.54
CA LEU A 103 3.77 -3.22 -13.53
C LEU A 103 3.59 -3.95 -12.20
N PHE A 104 2.97 -5.14 -12.19
CA PHE A 104 2.69 -5.89 -10.96
C PHE A 104 3.90 -6.68 -10.45
N GLY A 105 4.71 -7.23 -11.35
CA GLY A 105 5.92 -7.98 -10.99
C GLY A 105 7.03 -7.11 -10.38
N SER A 106 6.95 -5.79 -10.53
CA SER A 106 7.88 -4.83 -9.94
C SER A 106 7.30 -4.06 -8.74
N VAL A 107 6.13 -4.43 -8.20
CA VAL A 107 5.53 -3.75 -7.01
C VAL A 107 6.20 -4.19 -5.72
N VAL A 108 6.67 -5.43 -5.64
CA VAL A 108 7.26 -6.03 -4.43
C VAL A 108 8.70 -6.44 -4.75
N GLY A 109 9.68 -5.78 -4.14
CA GLY A 109 11.10 -6.03 -4.40
C GLY A 109 12.03 -4.91 -3.90
N PRO A 110 13.35 -5.01 -4.16
CA PRO A 110 14.33 -3.96 -3.81
C PRO A 110 13.95 -2.61 -4.45
N ARG A 111 14.23 -1.50 -3.75
CA ARG A 111 13.95 -0.14 -4.26
C ARG A 111 14.95 0.25 -5.36
N ASP A 112 14.70 -0.19 -6.59
CA ASP A 112 15.47 0.17 -7.77
C ASP A 112 14.78 1.28 -8.61
N GLU A 113 15.43 1.69 -9.71
CA GLU A 113 14.93 2.74 -10.60
C GLU A 113 13.55 2.41 -11.21
N VAL A 114 13.25 1.12 -11.41
CA VAL A 114 11.99 0.65 -11.97
C VAL A 114 10.86 0.86 -10.97
N GLN A 115 11.07 0.48 -9.71
CA GLN A 115 10.15 0.72 -8.59
C GLN A 115 9.84 2.21 -8.37
N VAL A 116 10.86 3.07 -8.42
CA VAL A 116 10.68 4.52 -8.29
C VAL A 116 9.85 5.09 -9.45
N GLY A 117 10.16 4.68 -10.68
CA GLY A 117 9.41 5.11 -11.86
C GLY A 117 7.94 4.66 -11.84
N LEU A 118 7.69 3.43 -11.39
CA LEU A 118 6.34 2.87 -11.25
C LEU A 118 5.50 3.66 -10.23
N ARG A 119 6.06 3.96 -9.06
CA ARG A 119 5.39 4.77 -8.03
C ARG A 119 5.03 6.17 -8.54
N ALA A 120 5.96 6.82 -9.25
CA ALA A 120 5.70 8.12 -9.84
C ALA A 120 4.56 8.04 -10.88
N MET A 121 4.53 6.99 -11.70
CA MET A 121 3.46 6.78 -12.67
C MET A 121 2.09 6.57 -12.00
N LEU A 122 2.01 5.77 -10.93
CA LEU A 122 0.78 5.55 -10.16
C LEU A 122 0.28 6.86 -9.52
N ALA A 123 1.18 7.65 -8.93
CA ALA A 123 0.83 8.94 -8.34
C ALA A 123 0.26 9.92 -9.39
N LEU A 124 0.86 9.96 -10.59
CA LEU A 124 0.36 10.78 -11.71
C LEU A 124 -1.02 10.33 -12.17
N GLN A 125 -1.27 9.02 -12.25
CA GLN A 125 -2.58 8.48 -12.61
C GLN A 125 -3.67 8.87 -11.60
N VAL A 126 -3.40 8.74 -10.31
CA VAL A 126 -4.33 9.17 -9.25
C VAL A 126 -4.59 10.68 -9.37
N GLY A 127 -3.53 11.49 -9.53
CA GLY A 127 -3.67 12.94 -9.69
C GLY A 127 -4.53 13.35 -10.89
N LEU A 128 -4.38 12.68 -12.03
CA LEU A 128 -5.19 12.94 -13.23
C LEU A 128 -6.67 12.63 -13.00
N VAL A 129 -6.99 11.47 -12.43
CA VAL A 129 -8.37 11.08 -12.16
C VAL A 129 -9.00 12.03 -11.14
N SER A 130 -8.27 12.38 -10.08
CA SER A 130 -8.72 13.37 -9.09
C SER A 130 -9.02 14.74 -9.74
N ALA A 131 -8.19 15.19 -10.69
CA ALA A 131 -8.43 16.44 -11.41
C ALA A 131 -9.73 16.41 -12.23
N LEU A 132 -9.94 15.35 -13.03
CA LEU A 132 -11.16 15.16 -13.81
C LEU A 132 -12.40 15.04 -12.94
N VAL A 133 -12.29 14.35 -11.79
CA VAL A 133 -13.37 14.27 -10.78
C VAL A 133 -13.70 15.67 -10.26
N LYS A 134 -12.69 16.44 -9.86
CA LYS A 134 -12.87 17.81 -9.33
C LYS A 134 -13.54 18.73 -10.35
N GLU A 135 -13.15 18.63 -11.62
CA GLU A 135 -13.81 19.36 -12.71
C GLU A 135 -15.27 18.93 -12.88
N GLY A 136 -15.55 17.62 -12.82
CA GLY A 136 -16.92 17.10 -12.90
C GLY A 136 -17.80 17.54 -11.72
N GLN A 137 -17.23 17.65 -10.52
CA GLN A 137 -17.91 18.19 -9.34
C GLN A 137 -18.19 19.69 -9.49
N ALA A 138 -17.20 20.47 -9.95
CA ALA A 138 -17.37 21.90 -10.21
C ALA A 138 -18.42 22.18 -11.30
N ALA A 139 -18.52 21.31 -12.30
CA ALA A 139 -19.54 21.37 -13.35
C ALA A 139 -20.92 20.82 -12.93
N GLY A 140 -21.06 20.30 -11.69
CA GLY A 140 -22.31 19.74 -11.19
C GLY A 140 -22.75 18.41 -11.82
N VAL A 141 -21.87 17.75 -12.59
CA VAL A 141 -22.15 16.45 -13.23
C VAL A 141 -21.75 15.25 -12.38
N LEU A 142 -20.97 15.49 -11.31
CA LEU A 142 -20.61 14.53 -10.26
C LEU A 142 -21.01 15.07 -8.87
N ALA A 143 -21.32 14.17 -7.93
CA ALA A 143 -21.65 14.55 -6.56
C ALA A 143 -20.43 15.12 -5.82
N ALA A 144 -20.67 16.06 -4.91
CA ALA A 144 -19.66 16.55 -3.98
C ALA A 144 -19.13 15.41 -3.08
N GLY A 145 -17.83 15.43 -2.80
CA GLY A 145 -17.13 14.42 -2.00
C GLY A 145 -15.62 14.51 -2.19
N GLU A 146 -14.86 13.71 -1.44
CA GLU A 146 -13.39 13.65 -1.53
C GLU A 146 -12.93 13.17 -2.91
N PRO A 147 -12.27 14.01 -3.73
CA PRO A 147 -11.83 13.64 -5.08
C PRO A 147 -10.90 12.43 -5.10
N GLU A 148 -10.01 12.32 -4.12
CA GLU A 148 -9.05 11.23 -3.96
C GLU A 148 -9.76 9.89 -3.65
N ALA A 149 -10.84 9.93 -2.87
CA ALA A 149 -11.65 8.74 -2.59
C ALA A 149 -12.44 8.27 -3.82
N LEU A 150 -12.85 9.20 -4.68
CA LEU A 150 -13.44 8.89 -5.98
C LEU A 150 -12.39 8.38 -6.97
N ALA A 151 -11.16 8.91 -6.92
CA ALA A 151 -10.02 8.47 -7.70
C ALA A 151 -9.48 7.09 -7.28
N ALA A 152 -9.85 6.59 -6.09
CA ALA A 152 -9.60 5.20 -5.69
C ALA A 152 -10.23 4.16 -6.65
N ALA A 153 -11.13 4.60 -7.55
CA ALA A 153 -11.60 3.81 -8.69
C ALA A 153 -10.51 3.34 -9.66
N VAL A 154 -9.32 3.95 -9.62
CA VAL A 154 -8.11 3.40 -10.27
C VAL A 154 -7.86 1.95 -9.83
N GLY A 155 -8.21 1.58 -8.59
CA GLY A 155 -8.16 0.19 -8.12
C GLY A 155 -9.10 -0.75 -8.88
N MET A 156 -10.27 -0.27 -9.35
CA MET A 156 -11.17 -1.09 -10.16
C MET A 156 -10.61 -1.35 -11.55
N ILE A 157 -9.97 -0.35 -12.17
CA ILE A 157 -9.25 -0.50 -13.44
C ILE A 157 -8.16 -1.58 -13.30
N GLN A 158 -7.33 -1.48 -12.27
CA GLN A 158 -6.28 -2.46 -11.98
C GLN A 158 -6.85 -3.86 -11.70
N GLY A 159 -7.95 -3.94 -10.96
CA GLY A 159 -8.65 -5.19 -10.68
C GLY A 159 -9.18 -5.87 -11.94
N TYR A 160 -9.67 -5.12 -12.93
CA TYR A 160 -10.10 -5.65 -14.23
C TYR A 160 -8.92 -6.16 -15.06
N ILE A 161 -7.80 -5.45 -15.06
CA ILE A 161 -6.58 -5.89 -15.74
C ILE A 161 -6.06 -7.19 -15.11
N LEU A 162 -6.06 -7.29 -13.77
CA LEU A 162 -5.65 -8.51 -13.07
C LEU A 162 -6.57 -9.69 -13.38
N GLN A 163 -7.89 -9.47 -13.37
CA GLN A 163 -8.86 -10.52 -13.75
C GLN A 163 -8.68 -10.97 -15.19
N TRP A 164 -8.40 -10.05 -16.12
CA TRP A 164 -8.13 -10.37 -17.52
C TRP A 164 -6.87 -11.23 -17.68
N GLU A 165 -5.80 -10.91 -16.96
CA GLU A 165 -4.58 -11.75 -16.92
C GLU A 165 -4.85 -13.12 -16.28
N VAL A 166 -5.61 -13.21 -15.18
CA VAL A 166 -5.99 -14.48 -14.54
C VAL A 166 -6.88 -15.33 -15.45
N ALA A 167 -7.73 -14.69 -16.24
CA ALA A 167 -8.59 -15.35 -17.23
C ALA A 167 -7.84 -15.70 -18.53
N ASP A 168 -6.50 -15.71 -18.53
CA ASP A 168 -5.67 -15.97 -19.70
C ASP A 168 -6.07 -15.13 -20.93
N ARG A 169 -6.46 -13.87 -20.67
CA ARG A 169 -6.86 -12.88 -21.68
C ARG A 169 -8.04 -13.32 -22.55
N ALA A 170 -8.95 -14.12 -22.01
CA ALA A 170 -10.06 -14.76 -22.72
C ALA A 170 -11.11 -13.82 -23.36
N TYR A 171 -11.00 -12.50 -23.19
CA TYR A 171 -11.96 -11.55 -23.73
C TYR A 171 -11.31 -10.21 -24.09
N PRO A 172 -11.94 -9.41 -24.98
CA PRO A 172 -11.47 -8.08 -25.29
C PRO A 172 -11.58 -7.15 -24.08
N LEU A 173 -10.46 -6.60 -23.63
CA LEU A 173 -10.42 -5.76 -22.43
C LEU A 173 -11.15 -4.41 -22.62
N PRO A 174 -11.00 -3.69 -23.76
CA PRO A 174 -11.72 -2.44 -24.02
C PRO A 174 -13.24 -2.59 -23.97
N ALA A 175 -13.78 -3.77 -24.30
CA ALA A 175 -15.22 -4.03 -24.23
C ALA A 175 -15.77 -3.95 -22.80
N ARG A 176 -14.91 -3.97 -21.77
CA ARG A 176 -15.30 -3.80 -20.35
C ARG A 176 -15.28 -2.34 -19.88
N ALA A 177 -14.66 -1.43 -20.64
CA ALA A 177 -14.50 -0.03 -20.23
C ALA A 177 -15.84 0.67 -19.98
N ALA A 178 -16.79 0.53 -20.92
CA ALA A 178 -18.11 1.14 -20.80
C ALA A 178 -18.89 0.64 -19.57
N SER A 179 -18.87 -0.67 -19.29
CA SER A 179 -19.54 -1.25 -18.12
C SER A 179 -18.89 -0.82 -16.80
N LEU A 180 -17.56 -0.76 -16.75
CA LEU A 180 -16.83 -0.27 -15.58
C LEU A 180 -17.15 1.20 -15.32
N LEU A 181 -17.12 2.03 -16.36
CA LEU A 181 -17.39 3.45 -16.27
C LEU A 181 -18.84 3.71 -15.85
N ALA A 182 -19.81 2.99 -16.40
CA ALA A 182 -21.21 3.10 -16.01
C ALA A 182 -21.39 2.80 -14.51
N LEU A 183 -20.83 1.67 -14.03
CA LEU A 183 -20.88 1.29 -12.61
C LEU A 183 -20.28 2.36 -11.69
N TRP A 184 -19.12 2.92 -12.07
CA TRP A 184 -18.47 3.95 -11.28
C TRP A 184 -19.24 5.28 -11.32
N LEU A 185 -19.71 5.71 -12.49
CA LEU A 185 -20.47 6.96 -12.66
C LEU A 185 -21.81 6.90 -11.92
N ASP A 186 -22.50 5.77 -11.97
CA ASP A 186 -23.77 5.59 -11.25
C ASP A 186 -23.55 5.70 -9.74
N GLY A 187 -22.50 5.08 -9.21
CA GLY A 187 -22.12 5.21 -7.80
C GLY A 187 -21.62 6.62 -7.42
N ALA A 188 -20.94 7.31 -8.34
CA ALA A 188 -20.47 8.68 -8.14
C ALA A 188 -21.62 9.71 -8.20
N ARG A 189 -22.66 9.46 -9.00
CA ARG A 189 -23.85 10.32 -9.14
C ARG A 189 -24.90 10.07 -8.07
N ALA A 190 -25.13 8.82 -7.64
CA ALA A 190 -26.14 8.47 -6.63
C ALA A 190 -25.92 9.17 -5.27
N ARG A 191 -24.69 9.58 -4.95
CA ARG A 191 -24.37 10.39 -3.77
C ARG A 191 -24.92 11.84 -3.82
N ALA A 192 -25.47 12.30 -4.94
CA ALA A 192 -26.05 13.64 -5.10
C ALA A 192 -27.56 13.73 -4.74
N GLY A 193 -28.29 12.60 -4.69
CA GLY A 193 -29.76 12.57 -4.65
C GLY A 193 -30.43 12.52 -3.27
N GLY A 194 -29.68 12.81 -2.19
CA GLY A 194 -30.13 12.59 -0.83
C GLY A 194 -29.16 11.64 -0.15
N ALA A 195 -28.41 12.18 0.80
CA ALA A 195 -27.52 11.40 1.62
C ALA A 195 -28.34 10.42 2.47
N ALA A 196 -28.59 9.22 1.94
CA ALA A 196 -28.31 8.08 2.79
C ALA A 196 -26.86 8.31 3.26
N PRO A 197 -26.61 8.35 4.58
CA PRO A 197 -25.25 8.56 5.08
C PRO A 197 -24.36 7.62 4.29
N VAL A 198 -23.28 8.14 3.70
CA VAL A 198 -22.14 7.27 3.43
C VAL A 198 -21.97 6.50 4.73
N PRO A 199 -22.15 5.16 4.77
CA PRO A 199 -21.77 4.44 5.97
C PRO A 199 -20.32 4.86 6.15
N ALA A 200 -20.05 5.55 7.26
CA ALA A 200 -18.72 6.08 7.57
C ALA A 200 -17.71 5.03 7.09
N PRO A 201 -16.71 5.43 6.28
CA PRO A 201 -15.89 4.54 5.46
C PRO A 201 -15.75 3.21 6.15
N HIS A 202 -16.34 2.15 5.55
CA HIS A 202 -16.46 0.78 6.07
C HIS A 202 -15.77 0.69 7.41
N ALA A 203 -16.53 0.88 8.51
CA ALA A 203 -16.03 1.18 9.85
C ALA A 203 -14.56 0.86 9.96
N ALA A 204 -13.71 1.90 10.04
CA ALA A 204 -12.29 1.76 10.33
C ALA A 204 -12.10 0.51 11.19
N PRO A 205 -11.24 -0.45 10.77
CA PRO A 205 -11.22 -1.84 11.21
C PRO A 205 -11.72 -1.96 12.65
N PRO A 206 -12.72 -2.82 12.90
CA PRO A 206 -13.71 -2.70 13.97
C PRO A 206 -13.13 -2.02 15.20
N ALA A 207 -13.42 -0.73 15.38
CA ALA A 207 -12.82 0.12 16.41
C ALA A 207 -11.33 -0.22 16.65
N VAL A 208 -10.43 0.30 15.81
CA VAL A 208 -9.10 0.68 16.32
C VAL A 208 -9.38 1.73 17.39
N LEU A 209 -9.63 1.26 18.61
CA LEU A 209 -9.37 2.05 19.78
C LEU A 209 -7.89 2.47 19.61
N ARG A 210 -7.61 3.76 19.56
CA ARG A 210 -6.30 4.28 19.09
C ARG A 210 -5.18 4.08 20.12
N GLY A 211 -5.08 2.90 20.72
CA GLY A 211 -4.19 2.63 21.84
C GLY A 211 -3.00 1.75 21.48
N LEU A 212 -2.73 1.43 20.21
CA LEU A 212 -1.44 0.91 19.77
C LEU A 212 -0.98 1.66 18.51
N VAL A 213 0.04 2.50 18.64
CA VAL A 213 0.55 3.34 17.54
C VAL A 213 1.98 2.91 17.19
N PRO A 214 2.29 2.48 15.95
CA PRO A 214 3.67 2.24 15.53
C PRO A 214 4.35 3.51 14.99
N LEU A 215 5.63 3.70 15.30
CA LEU A 215 6.47 4.77 14.74
C LEU A 215 7.92 4.29 14.48
N ASP A 216 8.36 4.31 13.22
CA ASP A 216 9.77 4.04 12.86
C ASP A 216 10.55 5.34 12.63
N VAL A 217 11.51 5.62 13.51
CA VAL A 217 12.32 6.85 13.43
C VAL A 217 13.65 6.65 12.72
N ARG A 218 14.00 5.42 12.33
CA ARG A 218 15.26 5.16 11.60
C ARG A 218 15.37 5.96 10.30
N PRO A 219 14.30 6.11 9.48
CA PRO A 219 14.36 6.95 8.28
C PRO A 219 14.54 8.45 8.60
N ILE A 220 13.97 8.92 9.71
CA ILE A 220 14.07 10.33 10.14
C ILE A 220 15.51 10.66 10.54
N LEU A 221 16.10 9.77 11.35
CA LEU A 221 17.49 9.86 11.78
C LEU A 221 18.47 9.67 10.62
N ALA A 222 18.19 8.76 9.68
CA ALA A 222 19.00 8.57 8.48
C ALA A 222 19.00 9.80 7.55
N ALA A 223 17.92 10.60 7.58
CA ALA A 223 17.83 11.88 6.89
C ALA A 223 18.47 13.05 7.68
N GLY A 224 19.08 12.79 8.84
CA GLY A 224 19.73 13.80 9.69
C GLY A 224 18.76 14.72 10.43
N ARG A 225 17.49 14.35 10.57
CA ARG A 225 16.47 15.12 11.29
C ARG A 225 16.26 14.57 12.71
N ASP A 226 15.85 15.44 13.64
CA ASP A 226 15.52 15.06 15.02
C ASP A 226 14.08 14.52 15.10
N PRO A 227 13.86 13.26 15.51
CA PRO A 227 12.54 12.65 15.58
C PRO A 227 11.74 13.03 16.84
N LEU A 228 12.27 13.85 17.75
CA LEU A 228 11.63 14.11 19.04
C LEU A 228 10.21 14.68 18.90
N GLU A 229 10.00 15.64 18.00
CA GLU A 229 8.67 16.22 17.77
C GLU A 229 7.68 15.19 17.20
N ASP A 230 8.13 14.35 16.27
CA ASP A 230 7.32 13.26 15.71
C ASP A 230 6.92 12.24 16.80
N ILE A 231 7.86 11.90 17.70
CA ILE A 231 7.61 11.00 18.83
C ILE A 231 6.59 11.61 19.80
N LEU A 232 6.73 12.89 20.14
CA LEU A 232 5.81 13.58 21.05
C LEU A 232 4.42 13.77 20.43
N ALA A 233 4.36 14.06 19.13
CA ALA A 233 3.11 14.13 18.38
C ALA A 233 2.42 12.76 18.34
N ALA A 234 3.16 11.69 18.05
CA ALA A 234 2.62 10.33 18.06
C ALA A 234 2.10 9.94 19.44
N LEU A 235 2.85 10.24 20.52
CA LEU A 235 2.38 10.02 21.89
C LEU A 235 1.09 10.79 22.22
N ALA A 236 0.94 12.02 21.71
CA ALA A 236 -0.29 12.79 21.91
C ALA A 236 -1.50 12.19 21.17
N THR A 237 -1.28 11.38 20.14
CA THR A 237 -2.36 10.69 19.40
C THR A 237 -2.78 9.35 20.01
N VAL A 238 -1.99 8.80 20.93
CA VAL A 238 -2.33 7.57 21.66
C VAL A 238 -3.54 7.85 22.54
N ALA A 239 -4.68 7.19 22.26
CA ALA A 239 -5.86 7.29 23.09
C ALA A 239 -5.55 6.73 24.48
N SER A 240 -5.84 7.50 25.54
CA SER A 240 -5.75 6.97 26.89
C SER A 240 -6.96 6.04 27.13
N PRO A 241 -6.74 4.74 27.35
CA PRO A 241 -5.46 4.14 27.73
C PRO A 241 -4.82 3.29 26.60
N GLY A 242 -3.54 3.55 26.27
CA GLY A 242 -2.87 3.02 25.06
C GLY A 242 -1.33 3.14 25.08
N ALA A 243 -0.63 2.63 24.06
CA ALA A 243 0.83 2.59 23.94
C ALA A 243 1.35 2.94 22.53
N LEU A 244 2.60 3.40 22.48
CA LEU A 244 3.38 3.69 21.27
C LEU A 244 4.51 2.66 21.14
N GLU A 245 4.63 1.99 19.99
CA GLU A 245 5.76 1.15 19.63
C GLU A 245 6.72 1.92 18.73
N LEU A 246 7.92 2.20 19.22
CA LEU A 246 8.94 2.99 18.58
C LEU A 246 10.09 2.10 18.09
N THR A 247 10.41 2.16 16.79
CA THR A 247 11.58 1.49 16.22
C THR A 247 12.75 2.47 16.13
N VAL A 248 13.83 2.19 16.85
CA VAL A 248 15.01 3.07 16.97
C VAL A 248 16.30 2.35 16.53
N PRO A 249 17.32 3.06 16.01
CA PRO A 249 18.59 2.44 15.64
C PRO A 249 19.56 2.27 16.83
N PHE A 250 19.32 2.97 17.94
CA PHE A 250 20.13 2.91 19.17
C PHE A 250 19.25 3.23 20.39
N LEU A 251 19.73 2.90 21.59
CA LEU A 251 18.97 3.08 22.84
C LEU A 251 18.93 4.57 23.24
N PRO A 252 17.78 5.26 23.17
CA PRO A 252 17.72 6.70 23.35
C PRO A 252 17.61 7.06 24.84
N ARG A 253 18.70 6.89 25.61
CA ARG A 253 18.71 7.13 27.08
C ARG A 253 18.09 8.48 27.52
N PRO A 254 18.35 9.62 26.84
CA PRO A 254 17.73 10.90 27.22
C PRO A 254 16.21 10.90 27.07
N LEU A 255 15.70 10.26 26.01
CA LEU A 255 14.26 10.12 25.78
C LEU A 255 13.60 9.27 26.88
N LEU A 256 14.22 8.15 27.26
CA LEU A 256 13.72 7.29 28.34
C LEU A 256 13.60 8.07 29.66
N ALA A 257 14.62 8.86 30.00
CA ALA A 257 14.60 9.72 31.18
C ALA A 257 13.49 10.79 31.11
N LEU A 258 13.27 11.37 29.93
CA LEU A 258 12.20 12.35 29.70
C LEU A 258 10.80 11.72 29.86
N LEU A 259 10.60 10.52 29.31
CA LEU A 259 9.34 9.78 29.38
C LEU A 259 9.02 9.35 30.82
N ALA A 260 10.02 8.84 31.55
CA ALA A 260 9.87 8.47 32.96
C ALA A 260 9.44 9.67 33.83
N ARG A 261 10.01 10.86 33.59
CA ARG A 261 9.61 12.12 34.27
C ARG A 261 8.16 12.53 33.96
N ARG A 262 7.58 12.05 32.86
CA ARG A 262 6.19 12.30 32.47
C ARG A 262 5.23 11.20 32.97
N GLY A 263 5.69 10.26 33.80
CA GLY A 263 4.85 9.19 34.34
C GLY A 263 4.47 8.13 33.31
N LEU A 264 5.27 7.98 32.25
CA LEU A 264 5.15 6.91 31.27
C LEU A 264 6.16 5.81 31.60
N ASP A 265 5.73 4.55 31.52
CA ASP A 265 6.62 3.40 31.57
C ASP A 265 7.13 3.07 30.16
N SER A 266 8.36 2.56 30.08
CA SER A 266 9.03 2.31 28.81
C SER A 266 9.84 1.03 28.86
N GLN A 267 9.50 0.04 28.02
CA GLN A 267 10.21 -1.23 27.93
C GLN A 267 11.02 -1.31 26.62
N VAL A 268 12.28 -1.71 26.74
CA VAL A 268 13.25 -1.80 25.63
C VAL A 268 13.51 -3.27 25.30
N ARG A 269 13.49 -3.64 24.02
CA ARG A 269 13.99 -4.94 23.53
C ARG A 269 14.97 -4.76 22.38
N VAL A 270 15.93 -5.69 22.30
CA VAL A 270 16.82 -5.87 21.15
C VAL A 270 16.43 -7.18 20.46
N SER A 271 15.79 -7.10 19.28
CA SER A 271 15.36 -8.24 18.49
C SER A 271 15.36 -7.83 17.02
N GLY A 272 16.38 -8.21 16.24
CA GLY A 272 16.58 -7.74 14.85
C GLY A 272 16.77 -6.22 14.67
N GLY A 273 16.73 -5.46 15.76
CA GLY A 273 16.72 -4.00 15.88
C GLY A 273 16.35 -3.58 17.32
N LEU A 274 16.38 -2.29 17.65
CA LEU A 274 15.94 -1.79 18.96
C LEU A 274 14.48 -1.33 18.88
N HIS A 275 13.63 -1.96 19.69
CA HIS A 275 12.19 -1.67 19.80
C HIS A 275 11.89 -1.15 21.20
N LEU A 276 11.22 -0.01 21.28
CA LEU A 276 10.84 0.65 22.51
C LEU A 276 9.31 0.76 22.57
N VAL A 277 8.68 0.13 23.56
CA VAL A 277 7.24 0.32 23.81
C VAL A 277 7.06 1.30 24.96
N VAL A 278 6.25 2.33 24.74
CA VAL A 278 5.95 3.39 25.72
C VAL A 278 4.47 3.35 26.05
N ALA A 279 4.13 3.18 27.33
CA ALA A 279 2.75 3.10 27.81
C ALA A 279 2.58 3.87 29.14
N PRO A 280 1.37 4.33 29.51
CA PRO A 280 1.09 4.81 30.85
C PRO A 280 1.37 3.73 31.91
N VAL A 281 1.92 4.13 33.06
CA VAL A 281 2.35 3.24 34.17
C VAL A 281 1.25 2.27 34.67
N ALA A 282 -0.03 2.54 34.39
CA ALA A 282 -1.15 1.70 34.77
C ALA A 282 -1.30 0.39 33.95
N ALA A 283 -0.53 0.20 32.87
CA ALA A 283 -0.57 -1.01 32.05
C ALA A 283 0.82 -1.65 31.96
N ALA A 284 1.14 -2.50 32.92
CA ALA A 284 2.31 -3.37 32.83
C ALA A 284 2.20 -4.25 31.58
N ILE A 285 3.18 -4.15 30.68
CA ILE A 285 3.26 -5.03 29.51
C ILE A 285 3.72 -6.40 30.01
N VAL A 286 2.89 -7.42 29.78
CA VAL A 286 3.21 -8.82 30.10
C VAL A 286 3.91 -9.44 28.90
N ASP A 287 5.19 -9.78 29.03
CA ASP A 287 5.92 -10.48 27.97
C ASP A 287 5.67 -11.99 28.06
N LEU A 288 4.98 -12.53 27.08
CA LEU A 288 4.67 -13.96 26.92
C LEU A 288 5.34 -14.53 25.66
N SER A 289 6.31 -13.82 25.07
CA SER A 289 6.93 -14.19 23.79
C SER A 289 7.81 -15.44 23.88
N ASP A 290 8.26 -15.81 25.08
CA ASP A 290 9.09 -17.01 25.31
C ASP A 290 8.27 -18.27 25.61
N LEU A 291 6.93 -18.18 25.67
CA LEU A 291 6.05 -19.31 26.02
C LEU A 291 5.55 -20.05 24.76
N GLU A 292 5.42 -21.38 24.86
CA GLU A 292 4.88 -22.20 23.77
C GLU A 292 3.34 -22.21 23.78
N ALA A 293 2.73 -22.32 22.59
CA ALA A 293 1.28 -22.44 22.48
C ALA A 293 0.79 -23.73 23.19
N PRO A 294 -0.28 -23.69 24.01
CA PRO A 294 -1.30 -22.63 24.11
C PRO A 294 -1.13 -21.66 25.29
N GLU A 295 -0.02 -21.70 26.02
CA GLU A 295 0.16 -20.95 27.27
C GLU A 295 0.02 -19.42 27.12
N PRO A 296 0.58 -18.75 26.08
CA PRO A 296 0.36 -17.32 25.87
C PRO A 296 -1.13 -16.97 25.78
N MET A 297 -1.92 -17.81 25.11
CA MET A 297 -3.35 -17.57 24.95
C MET A 297 -4.09 -17.65 26.28
N GLN A 298 -3.78 -18.65 27.11
CA GLN A 298 -4.41 -18.84 28.42
C GLN A 298 -4.10 -17.65 29.34
N ARG A 299 -2.85 -17.22 29.40
CA ARG A 299 -2.42 -16.08 30.23
C ARG A 299 -3.07 -14.77 29.80
N VAL A 300 -3.27 -14.54 28.50
CA VAL A 300 -3.96 -13.33 28.02
C VAL A 300 -5.45 -13.37 28.37
N LEU A 301 -6.11 -14.53 28.25
CA LEU A 301 -7.51 -14.67 28.64
C LEU A 301 -7.72 -14.46 30.15
N GLU A 302 -6.87 -15.07 30.99
CA GLU A 302 -6.88 -14.87 32.45
C GLU A 302 -6.69 -13.39 32.81
N ALA A 303 -5.71 -12.73 32.18
CA ALA A 303 -5.46 -11.30 32.41
C ALA A 303 -6.62 -10.43 31.94
N ALA A 304 -7.29 -10.79 30.84
CA ALA A 304 -8.45 -10.07 30.33
C ALA A 304 -9.65 -10.17 31.28
N GLU A 305 -9.92 -11.35 31.84
CA GLU A 305 -11.02 -11.59 32.77
C GLU A 305 -10.87 -10.84 34.10
N ALA A 306 -9.63 -10.63 34.54
CA ALA A 306 -9.30 -9.88 35.74
C ALA A 306 -9.35 -8.34 35.56
N LEU A 307 -9.61 -7.83 34.35
CA LEU A 307 -9.69 -6.39 34.09
C LEU A 307 -10.94 -5.77 34.74
N GLU A 308 -10.80 -4.61 35.38
CA GLU A 308 -11.94 -3.76 35.75
C GLU A 308 -12.60 -3.16 34.50
N PRO A 309 -13.90 -2.79 34.54
CA PRO A 309 -14.57 -2.10 33.43
C PRO A 309 -13.82 -0.82 33.01
N GLY A 310 -13.55 -0.68 31.71
CA GLY A 310 -12.76 0.42 31.16
C GLY A 310 -11.23 0.28 31.31
N ALA A 311 -10.74 -0.79 31.95
CA ALA A 311 -9.31 -1.08 32.03
C ALA A 311 -8.81 -1.88 30.82
N PHE A 312 -7.48 -1.92 30.65
CA PHE A 312 -6.82 -2.65 29.57
C PHE A 312 -5.52 -3.29 30.04
N THR A 313 -5.08 -4.31 29.32
CA THR A 313 -3.77 -4.95 29.45
C THR A 313 -3.05 -5.02 28.10
N LEU A 314 -1.73 -5.11 28.17
CA LEU A 314 -0.85 -5.30 27.03
C LEU A 314 -0.10 -6.61 27.21
N ALA A 315 -0.18 -7.49 26.22
CA ALA A 315 0.50 -8.77 26.22
C ALA A 315 1.29 -8.95 24.92
N ARG A 316 2.58 -9.24 25.04
CA ARG A 316 3.40 -9.61 23.89
C ARG A 316 3.37 -11.13 23.73
N VAL A 317 3.15 -11.60 22.51
CA VAL A 317 3.00 -13.02 22.19
C VAL A 317 3.96 -13.42 21.05
N PRO A 318 4.36 -14.70 20.95
CA PRO A 318 5.39 -15.15 19.99
C PRO A 318 4.98 -14.98 18.52
N ARG A 319 3.68 -14.90 18.23
CA ARG A 319 3.10 -14.73 16.89
C ARG A 319 1.67 -14.23 17.00
N VAL A 320 1.11 -13.71 15.90
CA VAL A 320 -0.29 -13.24 15.84
C VAL A 320 -1.28 -14.35 16.26
N PRO A 321 -1.98 -14.19 17.41
CA PRO A 321 -2.74 -15.27 18.01
C PRO A 321 -4.20 -15.27 17.51
N HIS A 322 -4.41 -15.68 16.27
CA HIS A 322 -5.75 -15.70 15.64
C HIS A 322 -6.85 -16.39 16.48
N PRO A 323 -6.61 -17.53 17.17
CA PRO A 323 -7.61 -18.14 18.05
C PRO A 323 -8.00 -17.27 19.24
N LEU A 324 -7.02 -16.58 19.85
CA LEU A 324 -7.23 -15.68 20.98
C LEU A 324 -8.12 -14.50 20.60
N LEU A 325 -7.93 -13.94 19.41
CA LEU A 325 -8.73 -12.80 18.94
C LEU A 325 -10.20 -13.17 18.80
N SER A 326 -10.47 -14.35 18.25
CA SER A 326 -11.84 -14.86 18.11
C SER A 326 -12.49 -15.07 19.48
N GLU A 327 -11.74 -15.62 20.44
CA GLU A 327 -12.22 -15.88 21.80
C GLU A 327 -12.51 -14.57 22.57
N LEU A 328 -11.61 -13.60 22.52
CA LEU A 328 -11.77 -12.30 23.18
C LEU A 328 -12.98 -11.51 22.64
N LEU A 329 -13.17 -11.51 21.32
CA LEU A 329 -14.33 -10.88 20.69
C LEU A 329 -15.64 -11.56 21.09
N SER A 330 -15.66 -12.89 21.16
CA SER A 330 -16.85 -13.64 21.60
C SER A 330 -17.26 -13.34 23.04
N ARG A 331 -16.30 -12.97 23.89
CA ARG A 331 -16.48 -12.59 25.30
C ARG A 331 -16.66 -11.08 25.51
N ASN A 332 -16.88 -10.33 24.43
CA ASN A 332 -17.11 -8.88 24.45
C ASN A 332 -15.93 -8.06 24.98
N PHE A 333 -14.70 -8.56 24.87
CA PHE A 333 -13.49 -7.77 25.08
C PHE A 333 -13.10 -7.05 23.78
N SER A 334 -12.54 -5.86 23.93
CA SER A 334 -11.87 -5.16 22.82
C SER A 334 -10.45 -5.70 22.66
N CYS A 335 -10.01 -5.96 21.43
CA CYS A 335 -8.67 -6.46 21.17
C CYS A 335 -8.01 -5.77 19.97
N GLU A 336 -6.73 -5.46 20.10
CA GLU A 336 -5.89 -4.95 19.02
C GLU A 336 -4.57 -5.69 18.95
N VAL A 337 -4.04 -5.84 17.74
CA VAL A 337 -2.77 -6.50 17.52
C VAL A 337 -1.89 -5.65 16.64
N LEU A 338 -0.65 -5.47 17.06
CA LEU A 338 0.41 -4.90 16.27
C LEU A 338 1.46 -5.99 16.04
N GLU A 339 1.65 -6.38 14.79
CA GLU A 339 2.71 -7.33 14.41
C GLU A 339 4.04 -6.59 14.32
N SER A 340 5.02 -7.07 15.08
CA SER A 340 6.37 -6.53 15.07
C SER A 340 7.18 -7.17 13.92
N PRO A 341 8.16 -6.45 13.35
CA PRO A 341 8.98 -6.97 12.24
C PRO A 341 9.77 -8.25 12.55
N ASP A 342 9.92 -8.60 13.83
CA ASP A 342 10.60 -9.81 14.31
C ASP A 342 9.68 -11.05 14.36
N GLY A 343 8.42 -10.91 13.91
CA GLY A 343 7.42 -11.98 13.88
C GLY A 343 6.64 -12.14 15.19
N THR A 344 7.00 -11.40 16.24
CA THR A 344 6.20 -11.31 17.47
C THR A 344 5.02 -10.36 17.28
N ALA A 345 4.06 -10.40 18.21
CA ALA A 345 2.92 -9.49 18.17
C ALA A 345 2.65 -8.89 19.55
N LEU A 346 2.29 -7.61 19.58
CA LEU A 346 1.79 -6.92 20.75
C LEU A 346 0.27 -6.89 20.70
N VAL A 347 -0.37 -7.50 21.69
CA VAL A 347 -1.82 -7.59 21.81
C VAL A 347 -2.28 -6.65 22.92
N ARG A 348 -3.17 -5.72 22.60
CA ARG A 348 -3.92 -4.95 23.61
C ARG A 348 -5.28 -5.59 23.81
N VAL A 349 -5.66 -5.78 25.07
CA VAL A 349 -7.00 -6.27 25.43
C VAL A 349 -7.64 -5.29 26.39
N GLY A 350 -8.82 -4.78 26.08
CA GLY A 350 -9.56 -3.83 26.92
C GLY A 350 -10.95 -4.35 27.27
N ARG A 351 -11.38 -4.14 28.50
CA ARG A 351 -12.75 -4.44 28.93
C ARG A 351 -13.64 -3.22 28.69
N PRO A 352 -14.76 -3.35 27.96
CA PRO A 352 -15.70 -2.23 27.80
C PRO A 352 -16.22 -1.76 29.17
N ALA A 353 -16.52 -0.46 29.27
CA ALA A 353 -17.04 0.18 30.48
C ALA A 353 -18.50 -0.21 30.77
#